data_AF-A0A382JTF5-F1
#
_entry.id   AF-A0A382JTF5-F1
#
_cell.length_a   1.000
_cell.length_b   1.000
_cell.length_c   1.000
_cell.angle_alpha   90.00
_cell.angle_beta   90.00
_cell.angle_gamma   90.00
#
_symmetry.space_group_name_H-M   'P 1'
#
loop_
_entity.id
_entity.type
_entity.pdbx_description
1 polymer ?
#
loop_
_entity_poly.entity_id
_entity_poly.type
_entity_poly.pdbx_seq_one_letter_code
_entity_poly.pdbx_strand_id
1 'polypeptide(L)' 'MKKLLIYANGLRAIGVFSRLLEENYQILGVVVPDSGGGKSQITDACDALSISCFTEPDVNSDRFQAEWS' A
#
# COMPACT_ATOMS: atom_id res chain seq x y z
N MET A 1 -9.97 -14.30 9.09
CA MET A 1 -9.13 -13.57 8.12
C MET A 1 -9.02 -12.12 8.58
N LYS A 2 -7.81 -11.63 8.84
CA LYS A 2 -7.58 -10.26 9.32
C LYS A 2 -7.29 -9.35 8.13
N LYS A 3 -7.89 -8.15 8.12
CA LYS A 3 -7.71 -7.15 7.06
C LYS A 3 -6.75 -6.07 7.51
N LEU A 4 -5.86 -5.62 6.64
CA LEU A 4 -4.85 -4.61 6.95
C LEU A 4 -4.83 -3.49 5.90
N LEU A 5 -4.69 -2.25 6.38
CA LEU A 5 -4.21 -1.12 5.60
C LEU A 5 -2.80 -0.80 6.10
N ILE A 6 -1.83 -0.68 5.19
CA ILE A 6 -0.41 -0.58 5.56
C ILE A 6 0.12 0.78 5.14
N TYR A 7 0.79 1.48 6.05
CA TYR A 7 1.65 2.61 5.69
C TYR A 7 3.08 2.10 5.52
N ALA A 8 3.68 2.32 4.35
CA ALA A 8 4.98 1.77 3.98
C ALA A 8 5.93 2.86 3.47
N ASN A 9 7.12 2.93 4.07
CA ASN A 9 8.19 3.83 3.64
C ASN A 9 9.53 3.07 3.55
N GLY A 10 10.20 3.20 2.40
CA GLY A 10 11.47 2.56 2.11
C GLY A 10 11.41 1.07 1.75
N LEU A 11 12.51 0.58 1.17
CA LEU A 11 12.65 -0.78 0.61
C LEU A 11 12.41 -1.92 1.62
N ARG A 12 12.69 -1.69 2.90
CA ARG A 12 12.54 -2.73 3.93
C ARG A 12 11.07 -3.11 4.17
N ALA A 13 10.13 -2.23 3.83
CA ALA A 13 8.70 -2.50 3.98
C ALA A 13 8.21 -3.58 2.99
N ILE A 14 8.83 -3.70 1.82
CA ILE A 14 8.42 -4.64 0.77
C ILE A 14 8.47 -6.09 1.26
N GLY A 15 9.52 -6.46 2.00
CA GLY A 15 9.66 -7.82 2.55
C GLY A 15 8.58 -8.19 3.56
N VAL A 16 7.89 -7.20 4.16
CA VAL A 16 6.80 -7.43 5.11
C VAL A 16 5.52 -7.86 4.39
N PHE A 17 5.28 -7.39 3.16
CA PHE A 17 4.05 -7.70 2.43
C PHE A 17 3.92 -9.20 2.17
N SER A 18 4.97 -9.82 1.63
CA SER A 18 4.98 -11.27 1.39
C SER A 18 4.75 -12.06 2.67
N ARG A 19 5.37 -11.64 3.78
CA ARG A 19 5.20 -12.31 5.07
C ARG A 19 3.76 -12.22 5.59
N LEU A 20 3.12 -11.06 5.44
CA LEU A 20 1.72 -10.88 5.85
C LEU A 20 0.76 -11.72 4.99
N LEU A 21 1.02 -11.82 3.68
CA LEU A 21 0.24 -12.68 2.80
C LEU A 21 0.39 -14.16 3.16
N GLU A 22 1.61 -14.62 3.47
CA GLU A 22 1.89 -15.98 3.96
C GLU A 22 1.16 -16.27 5.29
N GLU A 23 1.06 -15.29 6.17
CA GLU A 23 0.32 -15.39 7.44
C GLU A 23 -1.21 -15.25 7.28
N ASN A 24 -1.71 -15.28 6.03
CA ASN A 24 -3.13 -15.25 5.67
C ASN A 24 -3.85 -13.96 6.08
N TYR A 25 -3.11 -12.84 6.08
CA TYR A 25 -3.69 -11.50 6.14
C TYR A 25 -4.16 -11.06 4.76
N GLN A 26 -5.31 -10.38 4.73
CA GLN A 26 -5.77 -9.67 3.55
C GLN A 26 -5.25 -8.24 3.60
N ILE A 27 -4.32 -7.89 2.72
CA ILE A 27 -3.86 -6.51 2.56
C ILE A 27 -4.88 -5.80 1.66
N LEU A 28 -5.60 -4.84 2.22
CA LEU A 28 -6.58 -4.06 1.47
C LEU A 28 -5.89 -3.02 0.61
N GLY A 29 -4.81 -2.41 1.12
CA GLY A 29 -4.03 -1.44 0.38
C GLY A 29 -2.78 -0.98 1.12
N VAL A 30 -1.90 -0.31 0.39
CA VAL A 30 -0.64 0.25 0.89
C VAL A 30 -0.62 1.74 0.60
N VAL A 31 -0.40 2.54 1.64
CA VAL A 31 -0.16 3.98 1.55
C VAL A 31 1.33 4.22 1.56
N VAL A 32 1.82 5.01 0.60
CA VAL A 32 3.23 5.34 0.43
C VAL A 32 3.39 6.87 0.52
N PRO A 33 4.37 7.40 1.26
CA PRO A 33 4.64 8.83 1.28
C PRO A 33 5.01 9.34 -0.11
N ASP A 34 4.52 10.54 -0.43
CA ASP A 34 4.86 11.20 -1.71
C ASP A 34 6.35 11.57 -1.72
N SER A 35 7.10 10.95 -2.63
CA SER A 35 8.53 11.16 -2.81
C SER A 35 8.85 12.19 -3.91
N GLY A 36 7.87 13.01 -4.32
CA GLY A 36 8.10 14.10 -5.28
C GLY A 36 8.00 13.67 -6.75
N GLY A 37 7.08 12.75 -7.06
CA GLY A 37 6.67 12.44 -8.43
C GLY A 37 7.35 11.25 -9.12
N GLY A 38 8.15 10.46 -8.40
CA GLY A 38 8.73 9.22 -8.90
C GLY A 38 7.94 7.98 -8.49
N LYS A 39 7.75 7.01 -9.40
CA LYS A 39 7.20 5.70 -9.05
C LYS A 39 8.15 5.02 -8.06
N SER A 40 7.66 4.73 -6.85
CA SER A 40 8.49 4.12 -5.81
C SER A 40 8.64 2.61 -6.04
N GLN A 41 9.73 2.02 -5.58
CA GLN A 41 9.90 0.56 -5.60
C GLN A 41 8.82 -0.17 -4.78
N ILE A 42 8.17 0.52 -3.83
CA ILE A 42 7.02 0.01 -3.10
C ILE A 42 5.81 -0.10 -4.01
N THR A 43 5.59 0.88 -4.89
CA THR A 43 4.51 0.87 -5.88
C THR A 43 4.69 -0.29 -6.85
N ASP A 44 5.92 -0.55 -7.33
CA ASP A 44 6.20 -1.71 -8.18
C ASP A 44 5.95 -3.05 -7.44
N ALA A 45 6.30 -3.12 -6.16
CA ALA A 45 6.01 -4.30 -5.35
C ALA A 45 4.50 -4.52 -5.13
N CYS A 46 3.73 -3.43 -4.97
CA CYS A 46 2.28 -3.52 -4.86
C CYS A 46 1.65 -4.01 -6.17
N ASP A 47 2.10 -3.48 -7.31
CA ASP A 47 1.66 -3.93 -8.64
C ASP A 47 1.96 -5.42 -8.85
N ALA A 48 3.17 -5.87 -8.51
CA ALA A 48 3.59 -7.27 -8.64
C ALA A 48 2.77 -8.24 -7.77
N LEU A 49 2.26 -7.76 -6.64
CA LEU A 49 1.44 -8.52 -5.69
C LEU A 49 -0.07 -8.29 -5.87
N SER A 50 -0.48 -7.51 -6.88
CA SER A 50 -1.87 -7.09 -7.11
C SER A 50 -2.52 -6.43 -5.88
N ILE A 51 -1.75 -5.64 -5.14
CA ILE A 51 -2.22 -4.88 -3.98
C ILE A 51 -2.47 -3.43 -4.40
N SER A 52 -3.61 -2.86 -3.99
CA SER A 52 -3.88 -1.44 -4.22
C SER A 52 -2.86 -0.55 -3.52
N CYS A 53 -2.22 0.36 -4.26
CA CYS A 53 -1.22 1.28 -3.73
C CYS A 53 -1.71 2.73 -3.89
N PHE A 54 -1.54 3.54 -2.86
CA PHE A 54 -1.99 4.93 -2.80
C PHE A 54 -0.83 5.81 -2.33
N THR A 55 -0.76 7.05 -2.80
CA THR A 55 0.16 8.04 -2.22
C THR A 55 -0.52 8.78 -1.07
N GLU A 56 0.23 9.30 -0.10
CA GLU A 56 -0.35 10.09 1.02
C GLU A 56 -1.30 11.22 0.59
N PRO A 57 -1.02 12.00 -0.46
CA PRO A 57 -1.98 12.97 -1.01
C PRO A 57 -3.30 12.34 -1.44
N ASP A 58 -3.27 11.12 -1.98
CA ASP A 58 -4.48 10.42 -2.42
C ASP A 58 -5.36 10.00 -1.25
N VAL A 59 -4.79 9.65 -0.09
CA VAL A 59 -5.55 9.17 1.08
C VAL A 59 -6.49 10.25 1.63
N ASN A 60 -6.07 11.51 1.54
CA ASN A 60 -6.90 12.65 1.95
C ASN A 60 -7.79 13.18 0.83
N SER A 61 -7.78 12.56 -0.36
CA SER A 61 -8.63 12.97 -1.48
C SER A 61 -10.06 12.47 -1.32
N ASP A 62 -11.02 13.25 -1.84
CA ASP A 62 -12.44 12.88 -1.87
C ASP A 62 -12.69 11.52 -2.54
N ARG A 63 -11.85 11.16 -3.52
CA ARG A 63 -11.91 9.88 -4.22
C ARG A 63 -11.59 8.71 -3.29
N PHE A 64 -10.49 8.78 -2.53
CA PHE A 64 -10.12 7.73 -1.59
C PHE A 64 -11.18 7.61 -0.49
N GLN A 65 -11.67 8.72 0.03
CA GLN A 65 -12.73 8.71 1.04
C GLN A 65 -14.00 8.02 0.51
N ALA A 66 -14.42 8.29 -0.73
CA ALA A 66 -15.60 7.65 -1.34
C ALA A 66 -15.43 6.15 -1.62
N GLU A 67 -14.22 5.68 -1.92
CA GLU A 67 -13.92 4.26 -2.17
C GLU A 67 -13.77 3.45 -0.87
N TRP A 68 -13.52 4.11 0.27
CA TRP A 68 -13.11 3.47 1.53
C TRP A 68 -13.98 3.79 2.77
N SER A 69 -15.02 4.64 2.64
CA SER A 69 -16.06 4.90 3.66
C SER A 69 -17.18 3.87 3.65
#